data_AF-D8FTQ0-F1
#
_entry.id   AF-D8FTQ0-F1
#
_cell.length_a   1.000
_cell.length_b   1.000
_cell.length_c   1.000
_cell.angle_alpha   90.00
_cell.angle_beta   90.00
_cell.angle_gamma   90.00
#
_symmetry.space_group_name_H-M   'P 1'
#
loop_
_entity.id
_entity.type
_entity.pdbx_description
1 polymer ?
#
loop_
_entity_poly.entity_id
_entity_poly.type
_entity_poly.pdbx_seq_one_letter_code
_entity_poly.pdbx_strand_id
1 'polypeptide(L)' 'MVTIKVPQISFTPPTFTSVKEERLHRKQRLAAAFRLFGRFGFSEGIAGHITARDPG' A
#
# COMPACT_ATOMS: atom_id res chain seq x y z
N MET A 1 36.31 -2.24 3.19
CA MET A 1 35.10 -2.00 4.00
C MET A 1 34.16 -1.12 3.21
N VAL A 2 33.02 -1.63 2.76
CA VAL A 2 32.01 -0.84 2.03
C VAL A 2 30.90 -0.51 3.03
N THR A 3 30.69 0.77 3.32
CA THR A 3 29.65 1.23 4.24
C THR A 3 28.30 1.21 3.52
N ILE A 4 27.45 0.23 3.85
CA ILE A 4 26.07 0.21 3.35
C ILE A 4 25.23 1.19 4.16
N LYS A 5 24.73 2.24 3.52
CA LYS A 5 23.78 3.21 4.11
C LYS A 5 22.39 2.56 4.14
N VAL A 6 22.00 2.02 5.29
CA VAL A 6 20.67 1.45 5.50
C VAL A 6 19.62 2.56 5.37
N PRO A 7 18.63 2.45 4.46
CA PRO A 7 17.57 3.43 4.36
C PRO A 7 16.75 3.41 5.66
N GLN A 8 16.55 4.59 6.24
CA GLN A 8 15.66 4.77 7.38
C GLN A 8 14.22 4.64 6.89
N ILE A 9 13.66 3.43 6.96
CA ILE A 9 12.26 3.16 6.61
C ILE A 9 11.42 3.49 7.84
N SER A 10 10.59 4.53 7.75
CA SER A 10 9.56 4.79 8.75
C SER A 10 8.36 3.87 8.48
N PHE A 11 7.92 3.15 9.51
CA PHE A 11 6.73 2.28 9.46
C PHE A 11 5.43 3.03 9.79
N THR A 12 5.51 4.34 10.02
CA THR A 12 4.33 5.16 10.30
C THR A 12 3.60 5.51 9.01
N PRO A 13 2.26 5.38 8.95
CA PRO A 13 1.48 5.87 7.83
C PRO A 13 1.74 7.37 7.60
N PRO A 14 1.81 7.83 6.35
CA PRO A 14 1.94 9.25 6.06
C PRO A 14 0.70 10.02 6.54
N THR A 15 0.90 11.27 6.96
CA THR A 15 -0.17 12.23 7.24
C THR A 15 -0.54 12.99 5.97
N PHE A 16 -1.82 13.33 5.80
CA PHE A 16 -2.32 14.05 4.62
C PHE A 16 -2.91 15.40 4.99
N THR A 17 -2.82 16.37 4.07
CA THR A 17 -3.37 17.71 4.29
C THR A 17 -4.83 17.82 3.86
N SER A 18 -5.32 16.85 3.07
CA SER A 18 -6.73 16.78 2.67
C SER A 18 -7.25 15.35 2.54
N VAL A 19 -8.58 15.20 2.70
CA VAL A 19 -9.29 13.93 2.48
C VAL A 19 -9.09 13.41 1.05
N LYS A 20 -8.93 14.31 0.07
CA LYS A 20 -8.69 13.92 -1.33
C LYS A 20 -7.33 13.23 -1.51
N GLU A 21 -6.28 13.78 -0.88
CA GLU A 21 -4.94 13.19 -0.91
C GLU A 21 -4.91 11.83 -0.22
N GLU A 22 -5.51 11.72 0.95
CA GLU A 22 -5.58 10.44 1.66
C GLU A 22 -6.35 9.39 0.86
N ARG A 23 -7.48 9.78 0.25
CA ARG A 23 -8.27 8.88 -0.60
C ARG A 23 -7.46 8.40 -1.80
N LEU A 24 -6.69 9.28 -2.45
CA LEU A 24 -5.81 8.90 -3.55
C LEU A 24 -4.74 7.91 -3.07
N HIS A 25 -4.10 8.20 -1.94
CA HIS A 25 -3.09 7.30 -1.36
C HIS A 25 -3.66 5.92 -1.04
N ARG A 26 -4.83 5.85 -0.39
CA ARG A 26 -5.51 4.59 -0.06
C ARG A 26 -5.86 3.79 -1.32
N LYS A 27 -6.34 4.44 -2.38
CA LYS A 27 -6.61 3.78 -3.68
C LYS A 27 -5.35 3.20 -4.32
N GLN A 28 -4.24 3.95 -4.29
CA GLN A 28 -2.96 3.47 -4.81
C GLN A 28 -2.44 2.26 -4.02
N ARG A 29 -2.54 2.30 -2.68
CA ARG A 29 -2.16 1.16 -1.83
C ARG A 29 -3.05 -0.05 -2.04
N LEU A 30 -4.36 0.15 -2.24
CA LEU A 30 -5.29 -0.93 -2.57
C LEU A 30 -4.91 -1.62 -3.89
N ALA A 31 -4.63 -0.84 -4.94
CA ALA A 31 -4.16 -1.39 -6.22
C ALA A 31 -2.81 -2.11 -6.07
N ALA A 32 -1.89 -1.57 -5.27
CA ALA A 32 -0.61 -2.22 -4.98
C ALA A 32 -0.80 -3.55 -4.23
N ALA A 33 -1.73 -3.62 -3.28
CA ALA A 33 -2.03 -4.85 -2.54
C ALA A 33 -2.48 -5.97 -3.49
N PHE A 34 -3.41 -5.69 -4.41
CA PHE A 34 -3.82 -6.68 -5.43
C PHE A 34 -2.65 -7.16 -6.30
N ARG A 35 -1.77 -6.25 -6.73
CA ARG A 35 -0.59 -6.62 -7.54
C ARG A 35 0.39 -7.50 -6.76
N LEU A 36 0.61 -7.21 -5.48
CA LEU A 36 1.47 -8.01 -4.63
C LEU A 36 0.86 -9.40 -4.40
N PHE A 37 -0.45 -9.49 -4.15
CA PHE A 37 -1.14 -10.77 -3.97
C PHE A 37 -1.02 -11.66 -5.22
N GLY A 38 -1.24 -11.09 -6.40
CA GLY A 38 -1.04 -11.82 -7.66
C GLY A 38 0.42 -12.24 -7.87
N ARG A 39 1.37 -11.35 -7.54
CA ARG A 39 2.81 -11.64 -7.68
C ARG A 39 3.30 -12.76 -6.76
N PHE A 40 2.75 -12.86 -5.55
CA PHE A 40 3.17 -13.82 -4.54
C PHE A 40 2.30 -15.07 -4.45
N GLY A 41 1.33 -15.24 -5.37
CA GLY A 41 0.51 -16.45 -5.45
C GLY A 41 -0.57 -16.56 -4.36
N PHE A 42 -0.98 -15.44 -3.78
CA PHE A 42 -2.07 -15.40 -2.79
C PHE A 42 -3.47 -15.30 -3.43
N SER A 43 -3.54 -15.23 -4.76
CA SER A 43 -4.80 -15.16 -5.50
C SER A 43 -5.36 -16.55 -5.80
N GLU A 44 -6.66 -16.74 -5.55
CA GLU A 44 -7.40 -17.95 -5.93
C GLU A 44 -8.28 -17.64 -7.15
N GLY A 45 -7.66 -17.57 -8.34
CA GLY A 45 -8.35 -17.16 -9.56
C GLY A 45 -8.94 -15.75 -9.44
N ILE A 46 -10.26 -15.63 -9.61
CA ILE A 46 -11.02 -14.36 -9.46
C ILE A 46 -11.58 -14.14 -8.05
N ALA A 47 -11.40 -15.10 -7.15
CA ALA A 47 -11.94 -15.02 -5.80
C ALA A 47 -11.13 -14.07 -4.92
N GLY A 48 -11.81 -13.49 -3.93
CA GLY A 48 -11.21 -12.62 -2.91
C GLY A 48 -11.53 -11.15 -3.09
N HIS A 49 -11.45 -10.41 -1.99
CA HIS A 49 -11.67 -8.97 -1.95
C HIS A 49 -10.75 -8.30 -0.93
N ILE A 50 -10.19 -7.16 -1.31
CA ILE A 50 -9.49 -6.25 -0.41
C ILE A 50 -10.28 -4.94 -0.45
N THR A 51 -10.57 -4.37 0.70
CA THR A 51 -11.30 -3.10 0.81
C THR A 51 -10.48 -2.08 1.58
N ALA A 52 -10.67 -0.81 1.26
CA ALA A 52 -10.11 0.32 2.00
C ALA A 52 -11.24 1.26 2.36
N ARG A 53 -11.33 1.66 3.64
CA ARG A 53 -12.34 2.61 4.11
C ARG A 53 -12.11 3.98 3.47
N ASP A 54 -13.19 4.65 3.08
CA ASP A 54 -13.11 6.05 2.65
C ASP A 54 -12.69 6.95 3.83
N PRO A 55 -11.77 7.91 3.65
CA PRO A 55 -11.35 8.80 4.74
C PRO A 55 -12.32 9.96 4.99
N GLY A 56 -13.42 10.07 4.24
CA GLY A 56 -14.43 11.13 4.39
C GLY A 56 -15.78 10.62 4.84
#